data_AF-A0A9D6GP47-F1
#
_entry.id   AF-A0A9D6GP47-F1
#
_cell.length_a   1.000
_cell.length_b   1.000
_cell.length_c   1.000
_cell.angle_alpha   90.00
_cell.angle_beta   90.00
_cell.angle_gamma   90.00
#
_symmetry.space_group_name_H-M   'P 1'
#
loop_
_entity.id
_entity.type
_entity.pdbx_description
1 polymer ?
#
loop_
_entity_poly.entity_id
_entity_poly.type
_entity_poly.pdbx_seq_one_letter_code
_entity_poly.pdbx_strand_id
1 'polypeptide(L)'
;MKIAVFDTHVRRPDGSRMHFDILVDDQHKDIDTVLAHGRRYLAAKGLAPETLSARECSFCHTEPGHPNIEAEILKEGFAIIEMENCH
;
A
#
# COMPACT_ATOMS: atom_id res chain seq x y z
N MET A 1 7.73 11.37 11.56
CA MET A 1 6.73 11.94 10.62
C MET A 1 5.36 11.31 10.87
N LYS A 2 4.28 11.87 10.31
CA LYS A 2 2.96 11.21 10.37
C LYS A 2 2.80 10.32 9.15
N ILE A 3 2.29 9.12 9.35
CA ILE A 3 2.06 8.15 8.29
C ILE A 3 0.57 8.05 8.02
N ALA A 4 0.19 8.13 6.75
CA ALA A 4 -1.14 7.80 6.28
C ALA A 4 -1.18 6.32 5.87
N VAL A 5 -2.17 5.60 6.41
CA VAL A 5 -2.35 4.17 6.19
C VAL A 5 -3.52 3.95 5.24
N PHE A 6 -3.29 3.20 4.18
CA PHE A 6 -4.29 2.83 3.18
C PHE A 6 -4.51 1.33 3.18
N ASP A 7 -5.72 0.95 3.59
CA ASP A 7 -6.19 -0.42 3.62
C ASP A 7 -6.48 -0.91 2.21
N THR A 8 -5.74 -1.93 1.76
CA THR A 8 -5.78 -2.40 0.36
C THR A 8 -6.15 -3.87 0.26
N HIS A 9 -7.23 -4.14 -0.48
CA HIS A 9 -7.77 -5.47 -0.69
C HIS A 9 -7.88 -5.77 -2.18
N VAL A 10 -7.11 -6.75 -2.65
CA VAL A 10 -7.15 -7.17 -4.06
C VAL A 10 -7.51 -8.64 -4.21
N ARG A 11 -8.09 -9.00 -5.35
CA ARG A 11 -8.44 -10.38 -5.67
C ARG A 11 -7.34 -11.01 -6.51
N ARG A 12 -6.80 -12.12 -6.04
CA ARG A 12 -5.77 -12.88 -6.75
C ARG A 12 -6.39 -13.76 -7.85
N PRO A 13 -5.61 -14.18 -8.85
CA PRO A 13 -6.09 -15.07 -9.92
C PRO A 13 -6.65 -16.41 -9.42
N ASP A 14 -6.16 -16.91 -8.29
CA ASP A 14 -6.65 -18.13 -7.63
C ASP A 14 -7.98 -17.94 -6.89
N GLY A 15 -8.53 -16.72 -6.89
CA GLY A 15 -9.78 -16.35 -6.24
C GLY A 15 -9.64 -15.96 -4.77
N SER A 16 -8.44 -16.07 -4.19
CA SER A 16 -8.16 -15.62 -2.81
C SER A 16 -8.14 -14.08 -2.72
N ARG A 17 -8.37 -13.57 -1.50
CA ARG A 17 -8.27 -12.15 -1.19
C ARG A 17 -6.91 -11.86 -0.58
N MET A 18 -6.14 -10.99 -1.22
CA MET A 18 -4.88 -10.46 -0.70
C MET A 18 -5.14 -9.14 0.01
N HIS A 19 -4.53 -8.98 1.18
CA HIS A 19 -4.70 -7.82 2.05
C HIS A 19 -3.35 -7.29 2.48
N PHE A 20 -3.13 -6.01 2.25
CA PHE A 20 -1.92 -5.29 2.65
C PHE A 20 -2.23 -3.82 2.86
N ASP A 21 -1.43 -3.16 3.68
CA ASP A 21 -1.51 -1.72 3.87
C ASP A 21 -0.42 -1.02 3.06
N ILE A 22 -0.78 0.11 2.48
CA ILE A 22 0.16 1.05 1.84
C ILE A 22 0.36 2.22 2.80
N LEU A 23 1.61 2.42 3.21
CA LEU A 23 1.99 3.45 4.16
C LEU A 23 2.77 4.53 3.43
N VAL A 24 2.32 5.78 3.55
CA VAL A 24 2.96 6.95 2.94
C VAL A 24 3.04 8.10 3.95
N ASP A 25 3.89 9.07 3.67
CA ASP A 25 3.88 10.33 4.42
C ASP A 25 2.50 10.99 4.33
N ASP A 26 1.93 11.41 5.46
CA ASP A 26 0.64 12.14 5.52
C ASP A 26 0.65 13.41 4.66
N GLN A 27 1.83 14.01 4.44
CA GLN A 27 1.98 15.16 3.55
C GLN A 27 1.94 14.79 2.06
N HIS A 28 2.11 13.52 1.72
CA HIS A 28 2.23 12.99 0.35
C HIS A 28 1.23 11.84 0.09
N LYS A 29 0.01 11.95 0.66
CA LYS A 29 -1.01 10.90 0.62
C LYS A 29 -2.03 11.01 -0.52
N ASP A 30 -1.65 11.65 -1.62
CA ASP A 30 -2.51 11.76 -2.79
C ASP A 30 -2.88 10.36 -3.32
N ILE A 31 -4.16 10.14 -3.63
CA ILE A 31 -4.67 8.82 -3.95
C ILE A 31 -4.03 8.24 -5.21
N ASP A 32 -3.74 9.06 -6.23
CA ASP A 32 -3.10 8.57 -7.45
C ASP A 32 -1.66 8.11 -7.18
N THR A 33 -0.97 8.83 -6.30
CA THR A 33 0.38 8.46 -5.84
C THR A 33 0.36 7.14 -5.06
N VAL A 34 -0.57 6.98 -4.11
CA VAL A 34 -0.74 5.75 -3.33
C VAL A 34 -1.07 4.56 -4.23
N LEU A 35 -1.99 4.74 -5.19
CA LEU A 35 -2.33 3.70 -6.16
C LEU A 35 -1.12 3.34 -7.03
N ALA A 36 -0.29 4.31 -7.43
CA ALA A 36 0.94 4.04 -8.16
C ALA A 36 1.92 3.18 -7.35
N HIS A 37 2.07 3.45 -6.06
CA HIS A 37 2.88 2.64 -5.15
C HIS A 37 2.35 1.21 -5.01
N GLY A 38 1.05 1.06 -4.77
CA GLY A 38 0.41 -0.25 -4.69
C GLY A 38 0.56 -1.05 -5.99
N ARG A 39 0.42 -0.40 -7.15
CA ARG A 39 0.66 -1.02 -8.47
C ARG A 39 2.10 -1.48 -8.63
N ARG A 40 3.08 -0.67 -8.23
CA ARG A 40 4.51 -1.05 -8.25
C ARG A 40 4.75 -2.31 -7.39
N TYR A 41 4.13 -2.38 -6.22
CA TYR A 41 4.23 -3.55 -5.34
C TYR A 41 3.57 -4.80 -5.95
N LEU A 42 2.35 -4.70 -6.49
CA LEU A 42 1.67 -5.83 -7.14
C LEU A 42 2.45 -6.35 -8.34
N ALA A 43 3.01 -5.46 -9.16
CA ALA A 43 3.84 -5.83 -10.30
C ALA A 43 5.10 -6.60 -9.86
N ALA A 44 5.73 -6.19 -8.75
CA ALA A 44 6.89 -6.89 -8.18
C ALA A 44 6.53 -8.30 -7.66
N LYS A 45 5.28 -8.53 -7.25
CA LYS A 45 4.73 -9.85 -6.88
C LYS A 45 4.26 -10.67 -8.09
N GLY A 46 4.35 -10.15 -9.31
CA GLY A 46 3.85 -10.80 -10.52
C GLY A 46 2.32 -10.86 -10.61
N LEU A 47 1.61 -10.01 -9.86
CA LEU A 47 0.16 -9.86 -9.93
C LEU A 47 -0.21 -8.73 -10.90
N ALA A 48 -1.46 -8.71 -11.37
CA ALA A 48 -1.97 -7.72 -12.31
C ALA A 48 -2.16 -6.34 -11.63
N PRO A 49 -1.26 -5.36 -11.81
CA PRO A 49 -1.38 -4.06 -11.15
C PRO A 49 -2.59 -3.24 -11.64
N GLU A 50 -3.05 -3.46 -12.86
CA GLU A 50 -4.16 -2.75 -13.49
C GLU A 50 -5.49 -2.90 -12.76
N THR A 51 -5.65 -3.93 -11.91
CA THR A 51 -6.87 -4.12 -11.11
C THR A 51 -6.93 -3.23 -9.88
N LEU A 52 -5.81 -2.59 -9.50
CA LEU A 52 -5.79 -1.73 -8.32
C LEU A 52 -6.34 -0.34 -8.64
N SER A 53 -7.48 -0.02 -8.02
CA SER A 53 -8.15 1.27 -8.10
C SER A 53 -8.54 1.80 -6.71
N ALA A 54 -9.06 3.02 -6.63
CA ALA A 54 -9.55 3.61 -5.38
C ALA A 54 -10.72 2.85 -4.74
N ARG A 55 -11.31 1.86 -5.42
CA ARG A 55 -12.31 0.95 -4.83
C ARG A 55 -11.68 -0.12 -3.94
N GLU A 56 -10.45 -0.52 -4.26
CA GLU A 56 -9.71 -1.59 -3.62
C GLU A 56 -8.73 -1.06 -2.57
N CYS A 57 -8.41 0.23 -2.62
CA CYS A 57 -7.46 0.92 -1.74
C CYS A 57 -8.15 2.12 -1.10
N SER A 58 -8.31 2.09 0.23
CA SER A 58 -9.04 3.11 0.97
C SER A 58 -8.20 3.69 2.10
N PHE A 59 -8.23 5.01 2.25
CA PHE A 59 -7.61 5.67 3.40
C PHE A 59 -8.29 5.20 4.69
N CYS A 60 -7.51 4.69 5.64
CA CYS A 60 -8.02 4.23 6.92
C CYS A 60 -7.83 5.30 8.00
N HIS A 61 -6.59 5.63 8.33
CA HIS A 61 -6.26 6.59 9.38
C HIS A 61 -4.82 7.12 9.22
N THR A 62 -4.43 8.02 10.12
CA THR A 62 -3.04 8.44 10.27
C THR A 62 -2.51 8.07 11.64
N GLU A 63 -1.24 7.71 11.69
CA GLU A 63 -0.55 7.34 12.92
C GLU A 63 0.87 7.94 12.99
N PRO A 64 1.48 8.01 14.20
CA PRO A 64 2.89 8.35 14.33
C PRO A 64 3.76 7.27 13.67
N GLY A 65 4.71 7.67 12.82
CA GLY A 65 5.63 6.73 12.19
C GLY A 65 6.58 6.06 13.18
N HIS A 66 6.84 4.78 12.97
CA HIS A 66 7.89 4.04 13.67
C HIS A 66 9.22 4.18 12.90
N PRO A 67 10.39 4.33 13.55
CA PRO A 67 11.66 4.67 12.87
C PRO A 67 12.01 3.82 11.64
N ASN A 68 11.72 2.52 11.69
CA ASN A 68 11.99 1.61 10.57
C ASN A 68 11.11 1.91 9.35
N ILE A 69 9.82 2.17 9.58
CA ILE A 69 8.86 2.49 8.51
C ILE A 69 9.16 3.88 7.96
N GLU A 70 9.49 4.84 8.82
CA GLU A 70 9.90 6.18 8.39
C GLU A 70 11.13 6.12 7.48
N ALA A 71 12.15 5.34 7.85
CA ALA A 71 13.34 5.18 7.04
C ALA A 71 13.05 4.56 5.66
N GLU A 72 12.13 3.59 5.60
CA GLU A 72 11.71 2.98 4.34
C GLU A 72 10.94 3.96 3.46
N ILE A 73 9.98 4.70 4.04
CA ILE A 73 9.20 5.72 3.33
C ILE A 73 10.10 6.84 2.81
N LEU A 74 11.09 7.28 3.60
CA LEU A 74 12.06 8.29 3.16
C LEU A 74 12.95 7.80 2.00
N LYS A 75 13.17 6.49 1.88
CA LYS A 75 14.02 5.90 0.84
C LYS A 75 13.26 5.55 -0.44
N GLU A 76 12.10 4.89 -0.30
CA GLU A 76 11.33 4.33 -1.43
C GLU A 76 10.09 5.15 -1.78
N GLY A 77 9.69 6.09 -0.92
CA GLY A 77 8.47 6.92 -1.04
C GLY A 77 7.24 6.30 -0.36
N PHE A 78 7.28 5.02 -0.03
CA PHE A 78 6.19 4.28 0.61
C PHE A 78 6.76 3.05 1.34
N ALA A 79 5.94 2.43 2.19
CA ALA A 79 6.19 1.12 2.77
C ALA A 79 4.94 0.24 2.60
N ILE A 80 5.11 -1.08 2.65
CA ILE A 80 4.02 -2.05 2.57
C ILE A 80 4.02 -2.92 3.81
N ILE A 81 2.85 -3.09 4.42
CA ILE A 81 2.63 -4.09 5.46
C ILE A 81 1.76 -5.20 4.87
N GLU A 82 2.33 -6.39 4.71
CA GLU A 82 1.62 -7.58 4.25
C GLU A 82 0.79 -8.19 5.40
N MET A 83 -0.50 -8.43 5.18
CA MET A 83 -1.41 -8.98 6.20
C MET A 83 -1.95 -10.36 5.85
N GLU A 84 -2.61 -10.50 4.69
CA GLU A 84 -3.20 -11.77 4.27
C GLU A 84 -2.84 -12.12 2.82
N ASN A 85 -2.53 -13.40 2.56
CA ASN A 85 -2.33 -13.99 1.22
C ASN A 85 -1.37 -13.22 0.29
N CYS A 86 -0.27 -12.69 0.83
CA CYS A 86 0.76 -11.93 0.09
C CYS A 86 1.93 -12.79 -0.47
N HIS A 87 1.86 -14.12 -0.32
CA HIS A 87 2.92 -15.07 -0.73
C HIS A 87 2.67 -15.69 -2.11
#